data_AF-S4PI54-F1
#
_entry.id   AF-S4PI54-F1
#
_cell.length_a   1.000
_cell.length_b   1.000
_cell.length_c   1.000
_cell.angle_alpha   90.00
_cell.angle_beta   90.00
_cell.angle_gamma   90.00
#
_symmetry.space_group_name_H-M   'P 1'
#
loop_
_entity.id
_entity.type
_entity.pdbx_description
1 polymer ?
#
loop_
_entity_poly.entity_id
_entity_poly.type
_entity_poly.pdbx_seq_one_letter_code
_entity_poly.pdbx_strand_id
1 'polypeptide(L)'
;MNGIIHPCTHPEDKPPPKDEDEMMVAIFECIDRLFRIVRPRKLLYMAIDGVAPRAKMNQQRSRRFRASKETQEKIEEVARIRSELQAKGAYLPPERPKEAHFDSNCITPGTPFMDRLSKCLHYYIHDRLNSDPGWKGVKVILSDANVPGEGEHKIMDYIRRQRAQPDHDPNTQHVLCGADADLIMLGLATHEPNFTIIREEFKPNKPRPCDVCGQLGHEMKECTGTTPDASLVRSDPAFGNQDSFIFVRLTVLREYLEKELQMPNLPFDYDFERALDDWVFMCFFVGNDFLPHLPSLEIREGAVDRLVNLYKKCVYKTKGWITDSG
;
A
#
# COMPACT_ATOMS: atom_id res chain seq x y z
N MET A 1 -3.79 -7.71 1.84
CA MET A 1 -3.02 -8.26 2.97
C MET A 1 -1.54 -7.91 2.91
N ASN A 2 -0.88 -7.90 1.74
CA ASN A 2 0.55 -7.55 1.65
C ASN A 2 0.87 -6.17 2.24
N GLY A 3 0.00 -5.18 2.03
CA GLY A 3 0.11 -3.87 2.69
C GLY A 3 -0.03 -3.86 4.23
N ILE A 4 -0.44 -4.98 4.85
CA ILE A 4 -0.44 -5.19 6.30
C ILE A 4 0.80 -6.02 6.71
N ILE A 5 1.11 -7.09 5.97
CA ILE A 5 2.22 -8.01 6.26
C ILE A 5 3.56 -7.27 6.27
N HIS A 6 3.79 -6.38 5.31
CA HIS A 6 5.04 -5.63 5.21
C HIS A 6 5.29 -4.77 6.47
N PRO A 7 4.41 -3.81 6.85
CA PRO A 7 4.59 -3.03 8.08
C PRO A 7 4.70 -3.85 9.36
N CYS A 8 4.00 -5.00 9.45
CA CYS A 8 4.05 -5.87 10.62
C CYS A 8 5.34 -6.69 10.73
N THR A 9 6.08 -6.89 9.64
CA THR A 9 7.33 -7.71 9.61
C THR A 9 8.59 -6.86 9.67
N HIS A 10 8.54 -5.63 9.17
CA HIS A 10 9.65 -4.66 9.20
C HIS A 10 9.11 -3.24 9.46
N PRO A 11 8.61 -2.96 10.68
CA PRO A 11 8.11 -1.63 11.02
C PRO A 11 9.23 -0.57 10.94
N GLU A 12 8.94 0.58 10.35
CA GLU A 12 9.91 1.70 10.30
C GLU A 12 10.10 2.37 11.68
N ASP A 13 9.03 2.44 12.47
CA ASP A 13 8.96 3.24 13.71
C ASP A 13 9.07 2.39 14.99
N LYS A 14 9.20 1.06 14.88
CA LYS A 14 9.28 0.12 16.02
C LYS A 14 10.41 -0.89 15.78
N PRO A 15 10.93 -1.54 16.83
CA PRO A 15 11.82 -2.68 16.65
C PRO A 15 11.15 -3.76 15.79
N PRO A 16 11.88 -4.44 14.89
CA PRO A 16 11.33 -5.56 14.15
C PRO A 16 10.94 -6.69 15.11
N PRO A 17 9.91 -7.50 14.77
CA PRO A 17 9.56 -8.69 15.53
C PRO A 17 10.75 -9.65 15.63
N LYS A 18 10.87 -10.34 16.77
CA LYS A 18 11.99 -11.26 17.03
C LYS A 18 11.88 -12.57 16.25
N ASP A 19 10.66 -13.03 16.02
CA ASP A 19 10.36 -14.30 15.36
C ASP A 19 9.05 -14.21 14.55
N GLU A 20 8.75 -15.28 13.81
CA GLU A 20 7.53 -15.35 13.00
C GLU A 20 6.26 -15.32 13.86
N ASP A 21 6.29 -15.80 15.10
CA ASP A 21 5.10 -15.82 15.96
C ASP A 21 4.72 -14.39 16.38
N GLU A 22 5.68 -13.56 16.78
CA GLU A 22 5.48 -12.12 17.02
C GLU A 22 4.97 -11.41 15.75
N MET A 23 5.44 -11.80 14.55
CA MET A 23 4.92 -11.26 13.27
C MET A 23 3.45 -11.61 13.06
N MET A 24 3.04 -12.86 13.30
CA MET A 24 1.65 -13.29 13.15
C MET A 24 0.73 -12.54 14.13
N VAL A 25 1.16 -12.38 15.38
CA VAL A 25 0.41 -11.61 16.39
C VAL A 25 0.24 -10.16 15.94
N ALA A 26 1.30 -9.50 15.46
CA ALA A 26 1.23 -8.14 14.95
C ALA A 26 0.25 -8.02 13.75
N ILE A 27 0.23 -8.99 12.85
CA ILE A 27 -0.73 -9.05 11.74
C ILE A 27 -2.17 -9.17 12.28
N PHE A 28 -2.42 -10.05 13.25
CA PHE A 28 -3.75 -10.23 13.86
C PHE A 28 -4.23 -8.97 14.57
N GLU A 29 -3.37 -8.30 15.32
CA GLU A 29 -3.68 -7.04 15.99
C GLU A 29 -4.02 -5.93 14.99
N CYS A 30 -3.31 -5.88 13.85
CA CYS A 30 -3.60 -4.93 12.78
C CYS A 30 -4.97 -5.19 12.14
N ILE A 31 -5.29 -6.46 11.83
CA ILE A 31 -6.60 -6.84 11.28
C ILE A 31 -7.71 -6.51 12.29
N ASP A 32 -7.53 -6.84 13.57
CA ASP A 32 -8.49 -6.51 14.63
C ASP A 32 -8.72 -5.00 14.74
N ARG A 33 -7.64 -4.20 14.67
CA ARG A 33 -7.72 -2.74 14.71
C ARG A 33 -8.54 -2.21 13.52
N LEU A 34 -8.26 -2.68 12.31
CA LEU A 34 -9.01 -2.33 11.10
C LEU A 34 -10.48 -2.76 11.21
N PHE A 35 -10.74 -3.97 11.71
CA PHE A 35 -12.10 -4.48 11.90
C PHE A 35 -12.90 -3.62 12.87
N ARG A 36 -12.29 -3.17 13.98
CA ARG A 36 -12.93 -2.29 14.97
C ARG A 36 -13.20 -0.87 14.46
N ILE A 37 -12.34 -0.38 13.54
CA ILE A 37 -12.51 0.92 12.87
C ILE A 37 -13.63 0.84 11.83
N VAL A 38 -13.57 -0.14 10.92
CA VAL A 38 -14.47 -0.25 9.75
C VAL A 38 -15.82 -0.87 10.12
N ARG A 39 -15.82 -1.86 11.02
CA ARG A 39 -17.01 -2.59 11.50
C ARG A 39 -17.88 -3.16 10.36
N PRO A 40 -17.32 -4.03 9.50
CA PRO A 40 -18.06 -4.60 8.38
C PRO A 40 -19.29 -5.38 8.88
N ARG A 41 -20.40 -5.29 8.14
CA ARG A 41 -21.69 -5.89 8.54
C ARG A 41 -22.11 -7.13 7.76
N LYS A 42 -21.57 -7.29 6.55
CA LYS A 42 -21.92 -8.40 5.64
C LYS A 42 -20.72 -9.28 5.32
N LEU A 43 -19.60 -8.67 4.94
CA LEU A 43 -18.44 -9.37 4.38
C LEU A 43 -17.12 -8.78 4.88
N LEU A 44 -16.18 -9.66 5.22
CA LEU A 44 -14.75 -9.38 5.33
C LEU A 44 -14.03 -10.21 4.25
N TYR A 45 -13.41 -9.55 3.28
CA TYR A 45 -12.62 -10.21 2.23
C TYR A 45 -11.13 -9.95 2.48
N MET A 46 -10.37 -11.01 2.73
CA MET A 46 -8.94 -10.96 2.99
C MET A 46 -8.18 -11.52 1.79
N ALA A 47 -7.52 -10.64 1.02
CA ALA A 47 -6.75 -11.02 -0.16
C ALA A 47 -5.24 -10.92 0.07
N ILE A 48 -4.55 -12.05 -0.05
CA ILE A 48 -3.10 -12.14 -0.09
C ILE A 48 -2.65 -12.22 -1.55
N ASP A 49 -1.52 -11.61 -1.90
CA ASP A 49 -0.99 -11.72 -3.26
C ASP A 49 -0.65 -13.18 -3.58
N GLY A 50 -1.15 -13.65 -4.72
CA GLY A 50 -0.77 -14.92 -5.34
C GLY A 50 0.19 -14.71 -6.50
N VAL A 51 0.31 -15.71 -7.37
CA VAL A 51 1.15 -15.62 -8.57
C VAL A 51 0.60 -14.52 -9.48
N ALA A 52 1.39 -13.45 -9.67
CA ALA A 52 1.02 -12.28 -10.45
C ALA A 52 1.31 -12.46 -11.96
N PRO A 53 0.69 -11.66 -12.84
CA PRO A 53 0.99 -11.66 -14.27
C PRO A 53 2.46 -11.30 -14.58
N ARG A 54 2.94 -11.72 -15.76
CA ARG A 54 4.35 -11.52 -16.16
C ARG A 54 4.80 -10.06 -16.11
N ALA A 55 3.92 -9.13 -16.46
CA ALA A 55 4.19 -7.69 -16.40
C ALA A 55 4.54 -7.25 -14.97
N LYS A 56 3.70 -7.61 -13.99
CA LYS A 56 3.97 -7.35 -12.57
C LYS A 56 5.21 -8.08 -12.07
N MET A 57 5.45 -9.33 -12.49
CA MET A 57 6.65 -10.07 -12.10
C MET A 57 7.95 -9.34 -12.47
N ASN A 58 7.98 -8.62 -13.60
CA ASN A 58 9.14 -7.82 -13.98
C ASN A 58 9.36 -6.64 -13.02
N GLN A 59 8.28 -5.94 -12.65
CA GLN A 59 8.32 -4.84 -11.68
C GLN A 59 8.76 -5.35 -10.30
N GLN A 60 8.17 -6.46 -9.82
CA GLN A 60 8.53 -7.08 -8.54
C GLN A 60 9.99 -7.52 -8.53
N ARG A 61 10.47 -8.15 -9.62
CA ARG A 61 11.88 -8.52 -9.78
C ARG A 61 12.77 -7.29 -9.69
N SER A 62 12.50 -6.24 -10.45
CA SER A 62 13.29 -5.00 -10.42
C SER A 62 13.38 -4.40 -9.02
N ARG A 63 12.25 -4.31 -8.31
CA ARG A 63 12.19 -3.80 -6.92
C ARG A 63 13.02 -4.63 -5.96
N ARG A 64 12.95 -5.97 -6.03
CA ARG A 64 13.70 -6.87 -5.13
C ARG A 64 15.21 -6.81 -5.38
N PHE A 65 15.62 -6.79 -6.65
CA PHE A 65 17.03 -6.63 -7.01
C PHE A 65 17.58 -5.29 -6.51
N ARG A 66 16.80 -4.21 -6.66
CA ARG A 66 17.17 -2.89 -6.16
C ARG A 66 17.27 -2.88 -4.63
N ALA A 67 16.26 -3.38 -3.93
CA ALA A 67 16.26 -3.43 -2.47
C ALA A 67 17.47 -4.22 -1.92
N SER A 68 17.76 -5.39 -2.49
CA SER A 68 18.93 -6.18 -2.11
C SER A 68 20.24 -5.44 -2.36
N LYS A 69 20.37 -4.69 -3.46
CA LYS A 69 21.55 -3.88 -3.77
C LYS A 69 21.69 -2.71 -2.79
N GLU A 70 20.60 -1.98 -2.55
CA GLU A 70 20.56 -0.83 -1.62
C GLU A 70 20.90 -1.28 -0.19
N THR A 71 20.41 -2.44 0.27
CA THR A 71 20.79 -3.01 1.56
C THR A 71 22.28 -3.28 1.64
N GLN A 72 22.86 -3.89 0.61
CA GLN A 72 24.30 -4.19 0.57
C GLN A 72 25.15 -2.91 0.56
N GLU A 73 24.81 -1.95 -0.30
CA GLU A 73 25.48 -0.64 -0.39
C GLU A 73 25.37 0.12 0.95
N LYS A 74 24.23 0.07 1.63
CA LYS A 74 24.04 0.69 2.94
C LYS A 74 24.93 0.05 4.01
N ILE A 75 25.06 -1.28 4.03
CA ILE A 75 25.94 -1.98 4.98
C ILE A 75 27.40 -1.56 4.77
N GLU A 76 27.85 -1.54 3.51
CA GLU A 76 29.22 -1.15 3.16
C GLU A 76 29.50 0.32 3.52
N GLU A 77 28.56 1.22 3.23
CA GLU A 77 28.66 2.64 3.53
C GLU A 77 28.70 2.91 5.05
N VAL A 78 27.83 2.25 5.82
CA VAL A 78 27.84 2.34 7.29
C VAL A 78 29.17 1.83 7.85
N ALA A 79 29.69 0.70 7.35
CA ALA A 79 30.97 0.16 7.79
C ALA A 79 32.14 1.12 7.49
N ARG A 80 32.14 1.75 6.30
CA ARG A 80 33.15 2.75 5.92
C ARG A 80 33.13 3.95 6.86
N ILE A 81 31.95 4.55 7.08
CA ILE A 81 31.79 5.73 7.95
C ILE A 81 32.18 5.40 9.39
N ARG A 82 31.79 4.23 9.91
CA ARG A 82 32.21 3.77 11.25
C ARG A 82 33.74 3.69 11.36
N SER A 83 34.41 3.10 10.38
CA SER A 83 35.88 2.97 10.36
C SER A 83 36.58 4.33 10.33
N GLU A 84 36.08 5.29 9.54
CA GLU A 84 36.63 6.64 9.46
C GLU A 84 36.47 7.41 10.79
N LEU A 85 35.31 7.28 11.43
CA LEU A 85 35.02 7.92 12.72
C LEU A 85 35.86 7.31 13.85
N GLN A 86 36.04 6.00 13.86
CA GLN A 86 36.94 5.32 14.80
C GLN A 86 38.39 5.79 14.64
N ALA A 87 38.88 5.94 13.40
CA ALA A 87 40.22 6.45 13.13
C ALA A 87 40.40 7.91 13.61
N LYS A 88 39.32 8.70 13.61
CA LYS A 88 39.28 10.07 14.17
C LYS A 88 39.10 10.12 15.70
N GLY A 89 39.00 8.96 16.36
CA GLY A 89 38.82 8.87 17.81
C GLY A 89 37.39 9.17 18.29
N ALA A 90 36.40 9.19 17.38
CA ALA A 90 35.01 9.38 17.75
C ALA A 90 34.45 8.13 18.43
N TYR A 91 33.65 8.33 19.48
CA TYR A 91 32.94 7.24 20.12
C TYR A 91 31.72 6.82 19.28
N LEU A 92 31.53 5.52 19.11
CA LEU A 92 30.42 4.93 18.38
C LEU A 92 29.70 3.93 19.27
N PRO A 93 28.38 3.78 19.12
CA PRO A 93 27.68 2.71 19.80
C PRO A 93 28.22 1.35 19.34
N PRO A 94 28.07 0.29 20.16
CA PRO A 94 28.39 -1.07 19.73
C PRO A 94 27.63 -1.42 18.47
N GLU A 95 28.23 -2.25 17.61
CA GLU A 95 27.52 -2.79 16.47
C GLU A 95 26.30 -3.56 16.98
N ARG A 96 25.15 -3.34 16.34
CA ARG A 96 23.99 -4.16 16.63
C ARG A 96 24.35 -5.61 16.28
N PRO A 97 23.94 -6.59 17.09
CA PRO A 97 24.08 -7.99 16.71
C PRO A 97 23.53 -8.17 15.29
N LYS A 98 24.12 -9.08 14.52
CA LYS A 98 23.47 -9.60 13.32
C LYS A 98 22.24 -10.38 13.78
N GLU A 99 21.20 -9.68 14.19
CA GLU A 99 19.87 -10.27 14.35
C GLU A 99 19.52 -10.96 13.04
N ALA A 100 18.77 -12.06 13.13
CA ALA A 100 18.30 -12.77 11.95
C ALA A 100 17.40 -11.82 11.15
N HIS A 101 18.01 -11.06 10.23
CA HIS A 101 17.32 -10.10 9.40
C HIS A 101 16.18 -10.83 8.69
N PHE A 102 14.94 -10.41 8.93
CA PHE A 102 13.80 -10.98 8.25
C PHE A 102 13.92 -10.69 6.75
N ASP A 103 14.10 -11.73 5.95
CA ASP A 103 14.17 -11.59 4.50
C ASP A 103 12.76 -11.32 3.94
N SER A 104 12.46 -10.05 3.69
CA SER A 104 11.17 -9.62 3.11
C SER A 104 10.87 -10.26 1.75
N ASN A 105 11.86 -10.83 1.05
CA ASN A 105 11.60 -11.61 -0.17
C ASN A 105 10.80 -12.89 0.12
N CYS A 106 10.75 -13.37 1.37
CA CYS A 106 9.90 -14.49 1.75
C CYS A 106 8.40 -14.16 1.66
N ILE A 107 8.02 -12.89 1.59
CA ILE A 107 6.65 -12.43 1.31
C ILE A 107 6.36 -12.60 -0.20
N THR A 108 6.34 -13.85 -0.63
CA THR A 108 6.12 -14.28 -2.02
C THR A 108 5.34 -15.59 -2.03
N PRO A 109 4.36 -15.75 -2.93
CA PRO A 109 3.70 -17.04 -3.13
C PRO A 109 4.69 -18.20 -3.29
N GLY A 110 4.40 -19.33 -2.67
CA GLY A 110 5.21 -20.55 -2.74
C GLY A 110 6.31 -20.66 -1.68
N THR A 111 6.50 -19.67 -0.81
CA THR A 111 7.46 -19.77 0.29
C THR A 111 6.86 -20.49 1.51
N PRO A 112 7.68 -21.13 2.36
CA PRO A 112 7.21 -21.73 3.62
C PRO A 112 6.56 -20.71 4.56
N PHE A 113 7.02 -19.46 4.55
CA PHE A 113 6.44 -18.37 5.33
C PHE A 113 4.99 -18.11 4.94
N MET A 114 4.68 -18.04 3.64
CA MET A 114 3.32 -17.80 3.17
C MET A 114 2.37 -18.97 3.46
N ASP A 115 2.86 -20.22 3.40
CA ASP A 115 2.07 -21.39 3.81
C ASP A 115 1.71 -21.34 5.31
N ARG A 116 2.68 -21.01 6.18
CA ARG A 116 2.42 -20.81 7.61
C ARG A 116 1.47 -19.66 7.86
N LEU A 117 1.65 -18.53 7.19
CA LEU A 117 0.76 -17.38 7.27
C LEU A 117 -0.69 -17.75 6.92
N SER A 118 -0.92 -18.50 5.84
CA SER A 118 -2.26 -18.96 5.46
C SER A 118 -2.90 -19.79 6.56
N LYS A 119 -2.16 -20.75 7.14
CA LYS A 119 -2.64 -21.59 8.26
C LYS A 119 -2.98 -20.74 9.50
N CYS A 120 -2.11 -19.81 9.85
CA CYS A 120 -2.32 -18.86 10.95
C CYS A 120 -3.57 -18.00 10.73
N LEU A 121 -3.80 -17.50 9.51
CA LEU A 121 -4.99 -16.72 9.17
C LEU A 121 -6.27 -17.56 9.22
N HIS A 122 -6.24 -18.82 8.78
CA HIS A 122 -7.36 -19.75 8.96
C HIS A 122 -7.71 -19.92 10.45
N TYR A 123 -6.69 -20.19 11.28
CA TYR A 123 -6.89 -20.26 12.74
C TYR A 123 -7.48 -18.96 13.29
N TYR A 124 -6.90 -17.81 12.96
CA TYR A 124 -7.36 -16.49 13.42
C TYR A 124 -8.82 -16.22 13.05
N ILE A 125 -9.22 -16.52 11.81
CA ILE A 125 -10.61 -16.35 11.38
C ILE A 125 -11.55 -17.26 12.18
N HIS A 126 -11.17 -18.53 12.38
CA HIS A 126 -11.96 -19.45 13.19
C HIS A 126 -12.06 -19.01 14.65
N ASP A 127 -10.97 -18.56 15.25
CA ASP A 127 -10.98 -18.02 16.61
C ASP A 127 -11.92 -16.82 16.71
N ARG A 128 -11.76 -15.81 15.86
CA ARG A 128 -12.57 -14.57 15.91
C ARG A 128 -14.06 -14.82 15.66
N LEU A 129 -14.42 -15.71 14.75
CA LEU A 129 -15.82 -16.09 14.53
C LEU A 129 -16.46 -16.75 15.76
N ASN A 130 -15.68 -17.42 16.61
CA ASN A 130 -16.17 -18.08 17.83
C ASN A 130 -16.05 -17.23 19.09
N SER A 131 -15.09 -16.30 19.14
CA SER A 131 -14.74 -15.54 20.35
C SER A 131 -15.19 -14.09 20.34
N ASP A 132 -15.28 -13.43 19.17
CA ASP A 132 -15.60 -12.01 19.05
C ASP A 132 -17.06 -11.80 18.56
N PRO A 133 -17.96 -11.25 19.41
CA PRO A 133 -19.33 -10.95 19.02
C PRO A 133 -19.47 -10.02 17.81
N GLY A 134 -18.46 -9.17 17.55
CA GLY A 134 -18.43 -8.26 16.41
C GLY A 134 -18.32 -8.96 15.06
N TRP A 135 -17.81 -10.20 15.04
CA TRP A 135 -17.70 -11.03 13.83
C TRP A 135 -18.97 -11.85 13.56
N LYS A 136 -19.91 -11.88 14.51
CA LYS A 136 -21.15 -12.64 14.37
C LYS A 136 -21.98 -12.14 13.20
N GLY A 137 -22.30 -13.04 12.27
CA GLY A 137 -23.08 -12.73 11.06
C GLY A 137 -22.29 -12.11 9.92
N VAL A 138 -20.97 -11.88 10.09
CA VAL A 138 -20.09 -11.45 9.00
C VAL A 138 -19.59 -12.68 8.26
N LYS A 139 -19.77 -12.72 6.93
CA LYS A 139 -19.14 -13.72 6.08
C LYS A 139 -17.66 -13.36 5.92
N VAL A 140 -16.76 -14.33 6.11
CA VAL A 140 -15.33 -14.11 5.92
C VAL A 140 -14.84 -14.93 4.73
N ILE A 141 -14.14 -14.29 3.80
CA ILE A 141 -13.50 -14.95 2.66
C ILE A 141 -12.00 -14.70 2.76
N LEU A 142 -11.22 -15.78 2.85
CA LEU A 142 -9.76 -15.73 2.74
C LEU A 142 -9.36 -16.21 1.35
N SER A 143 -8.71 -15.33 0.59
CA SER A 143 -8.06 -15.66 -0.67
C SER A 143 -6.55 -15.62 -0.45
N ASP A 144 -5.98 -16.79 -0.18
CA ASP A 144 -4.57 -16.95 0.17
C ASP A 144 -3.62 -16.79 -1.04
N ALA A 145 -2.32 -17.03 -0.79
CA ALA A 145 -1.27 -16.92 -1.80
C ALA A 145 -1.31 -18.05 -2.86
N ASN A 146 -2.05 -19.14 -2.64
CA ASN A 146 -2.20 -20.23 -3.60
C ASN A 146 -3.21 -19.90 -4.69
N VAL A 147 -4.15 -18.98 -4.44
CA VAL A 147 -5.03 -18.43 -5.46
C VAL A 147 -4.22 -17.48 -6.35
N PRO A 148 -4.14 -17.68 -7.69
CA PRO A 148 -3.40 -16.78 -8.57
C PRO A 148 -3.98 -15.35 -8.61
N GLY A 149 -3.14 -14.37 -8.94
CA GLY A 149 -3.52 -12.96 -9.05
C GLY A 149 -3.00 -12.10 -7.90
N GLU A 150 -2.94 -10.79 -8.14
CA GLU A 150 -2.59 -9.79 -7.12
C GLU A 150 -3.78 -9.56 -6.19
N GLY A 151 -3.53 -9.27 -4.90
CA GLY A 151 -4.58 -9.15 -3.89
C GLY A 151 -5.62 -8.09 -4.25
N GLU A 152 -5.18 -6.93 -4.75
CA GLU A 152 -6.06 -5.86 -5.22
C GLU A 152 -6.94 -6.32 -6.40
N HIS A 153 -6.36 -7.00 -7.39
CA HIS A 153 -7.10 -7.50 -8.54
C HIS A 153 -8.08 -8.62 -8.16
N LYS A 154 -7.74 -9.51 -7.21
CA LYS A 154 -8.69 -10.51 -6.68
C LYS A 154 -9.91 -9.84 -6.04
N ILE A 155 -9.70 -8.75 -5.30
CA ILE A 155 -10.79 -7.98 -4.68
C ILE A 155 -11.65 -7.31 -5.76
N MET A 156 -11.02 -6.65 -6.73
CA MET A 156 -11.74 -5.99 -7.83
C MET A 156 -12.53 -7.00 -8.67
N ASP A 157 -11.96 -8.17 -8.96
CA ASP A 157 -12.63 -9.27 -9.64
C ASP A 157 -13.86 -9.75 -8.86
N TYR A 158 -13.74 -9.88 -7.54
CA TYR A 158 -14.86 -10.24 -6.67
C TYR A 158 -15.98 -9.20 -6.77
N ILE A 159 -15.65 -7.90 -6.64
CA ILE A 159 -16.63 -6.81 -6.71
C ILE A 159 -17.33 -6.79 -8.07
N ARG A 160 -16.59 -6.90 -9.19
CA ARG A 160 -17.20 -6.92 -10.54
C ARG A 160 -18.14 -8.12 -10.72
N ARG A 161 -17.76 -9.30 -10.23
CA ARG A 161 -18.60 -10.51 -10.31
C ARG A 161 -19.84 -10.40 -9.42
N GLN A 162 -19.73 -9.77 -8.25
CA GLN A 162 -20.87 -9.49 -7.37
C GLN A 162 -21.83 -8.51 -8.05
N ARG A 163 -21.32 -7.38 -8.57
CA ARG A 163 -22.13 -6.38 -9.27
C ARG A 163 -22.91 -6.94 -10.46
N ALA A 164 -22.36 -7.94 -11.14
CA ALA A 164 -23.02 -8.62 -12.25
C ALA A 164 -24.13 -9.60 -11.82
N GLN A 165 -24.28 -9.90 -10.52
CA GLN A 165 -25.34 -10.78 -10.04
C GLN A 165 -26.69 -10.04 -9.95
N PRO A 166 -27.81 -10.70 -10.29
CA PRO A 166 -29.14 -10.09 -10.23
C PRO A 166 -29.59 -9.66 -8.83
N ASP A 167 -29.07 -10.30 -7.78
CA ASP A 167 -29.38 -10.05 -6.37
C ASP A 167 -28.40 -9.09 -5.69
N HIS A 168 -27.47 -8.50 -6.45
CA HIS A 168 -26.55 -7.47 -5.93
C HIS A 168 -27.31 -6.28 -5.40
N ASP A 169 -26.93 -5.83 -4.20
CA ASP A 169 -27.42 -4.59 -3.63
C ASP A 169 -26.56 -3.43 -4.16
N PRO A 170 -27.08 -2.57 -5.06
CA PRO A 170 -26.30 -1.49 -5.68
C PRO A 170 -25.90 -0.40 -4.67
N ASN A 171 -26.45 -0.42 -3.45
CA ASN A 171 -26.10 0.50 -2.37
C ASN A 171 -25.10 -0.09 -1.38
N THR A 172 -24.51 -1.26 -1.68
CA THR A 172 -23.46 -1.86 -0.86
C THR A 172 -22.33 -0.87 -0.62
N GLN A 173 -21.95 -0.71 0.65
CA GLN A 173 -20.85 0.18 1.05
C GLN A 173 -19.54 -0.61 1.10
N HIS A 174 -18.60 -0.23 0.25
CA HIS A 174 -17.29 -0.88 0.14
C HIS A 174 -16.25 -0.07 0.89
N VAL A 175 -15.45 -0.75 1.72
CA VAL A 175 -14.26 -0.20 2.35
C VAL A 175 -13.06 -1.06 2.00
N LEU A 176 -12.13 -0.50 1.24
CA LEU A 176 -10.91 -1.18 0.80
C LEU A 176 -9.71 -0.70 1.61
N CYS A 177 -8.95 -1.62 2.22
CA CYS A 177 -7.75 -1.28 2.95
C CYS A 177 -6.49 -1.42 2.09
N GLY A 178 -5.73 -0.34 1.93
CA GLY A 178 -4.43 -0.36 1.27
C GLY A 178 -3.87 1.04 0.97
N ALA A 179 -2.56 1.13 0.75
CA ALA A 179 -1.84 2.40 0.61
C ALA A 179 -1.48 2.76 -0.85
N ASP A 180 -1.65 1.82 -1.79
CA ASP A 180 -1.26 2.01 -3.18
C ASP A 180 -2.19 3.01 -3.88
N ALA A 181 -1.61 3.85 -4.75
CA ALA A 181 -2.37 4.86 -5.50
C ALA A 181 -3.33 4.21 -6.51
N ASP A 182 -2.96 3.05 -7.05
CA ASP A 182 -3.74 2.28 -8.02
C ASP A 182 -5.12 1.89 -7.46
N LEU A 183 -5.26 1.78 -6.13
CA LEU A 183 -6.54 1.48 -5.49
C LEU A 183 -7.60 2.56 -5.73
N ILE A 184 -7.20 3.82 -5.91
CA ILE A 184 -8.13 4.91 -6.26
C ILE A 184 -8.70 4.64 -7.65
N MET A 185 -7.84 4.35 -8.62
CA MET A 185 -8.22 4.07 -10.01
C MET A 185 -9.07 2.81 -10.11
N LEU A 186 -8.62 1.72 -9.47
CA LEU A 186 -9.34 0.47 -9.42
C LEU A 186 -10.72 0.63 -8.74
N GLY A 187 -10.79 1.39 -7.65
CA GLY A 187 -12.04 1.68 -6.96
C GLY A 187 -13.02 2.47 -7.83
N LEU A 188 -12.56 3.49 -8.56
CA LEU A 188 -13.38 4.24 -9.52
C LEU A 188 -13.88 3.35 -10.66
N ALA A 189 -13.01 2.49 -11.22
CA ALA A 189 -13.33 1.54 -12.29
C ALA A 189 -14.34 0.45 -11.88
N THR A 190 -14.65 0.30 -10.58
CA THR A 190 -15.76 -0.57 -10.16
C THR A 190 -17.12 0.02 -10.49
N HIS A 191 -17.22 1.35 -10.67
CA HIS A 191 -18.42 2.18 -10.63
C HIS A 191 -19.42 1.84 -9.51
N GLU A 192 -18.93 1.34 -8.37
CA GLU A 192 -19.74 1.25 -7.17
C GLU A 192 -19.83 2.65 -6.53
N PRO A 193 -21.04 3.19 -6.31
CA PRO A 193 -21.21 4.59 -5.88
C PRO A 193 -20.69 4.84 -4.47
N ASN A 194 -20.72 3.82 -3.61
CA ASN A 194 -20.35 3.89 -2.20
C ASN A 194 -19.01 3.18 -1.94
N PHE A 195 -17.92 3.79 -2.38
CA PHE A 195 -16.58 3.22 -2.25
C PHE A 195 -15.66 4.13 -1.44
N THR A 196 -15.00 3.55 -0.44
CA THR A 196 -14.04 4.26 0.42
C THR A 196 -12.76 3.44 0.57
N ILE A 197 -11.61 4.11 0.53
CA ILE A 197 -10.32 3.49 0.82
C ILE A 197 -9.89 3.91 2.22
N ILE A 198 -9.46 2.96 3.04
CA ILE A 198 -8.83 3.21 4.33
C ILE A 198 -7.32 2.94 4.23
N ARG A 199 -6.52 3.87 4.75
CA ARG A 199 -5.06 3.77 4.77
C ARG A 199 -4.48 4.50 5.96
N GLU A 200 -3.25 4.16 6.32
CA GLU A 200 -2.49 4.94 7.30
C GLU A 200 -2.16 6.34 6.75
N GLU A 201 -2.22 7.32 7.64
CA GLU A 201 -1.85 8.70 7.36
C GLU A 201 -0.35 8.79 7.09
N PHE A 202 -0.01 9.20 5.87
CA PHE A 202 1.38 9.48 5.54
C PHE A 202 1.80 10.83 6.13
N LYS A 203 2.72 10.80 7.10
CA LYS A 203 3.32 12.00 7.69
C LYS A 203 4.70 12.23 7.06
N PRO A 204 4.86 13.22 6.15
CA PRO A 204 6.15 13.50 5.54
C PRO A 204 7.15 14.03 6.58
N ASN A 205 8.44 13.89 6.29
CA ASN A 205 9.55 14.48 7.05
C ASN A 205 9.63 14.03 8.53
N LYS A 206 9.17 12.82 8.85
CA LYS A 206 9.44 12.22 10.17
C LYS A 206 10.97 12.13 10.37
N PRO A 207 11.51 12.64 11.50
CA PRO A 207 12.94 12.57 11.76
C PRO A 207 13.34 11.11 11.96
N ARG A 208 14.34 10.65 11.20
CA ARG A 208 14.87 9.28 11.28
C ARG A 208 16.21 9.29 12.03
N PRO A 209 16.47 8.31 12.91
CA PRO A 209 17.76 8.20 13.59
C PRO A 209 18.87 7.86 12.60
N CYS A 210 20.05 8.44 12.82
CA CYS A 210 21.24 8.16 12.03
C CYS A 210 21.63 6.68 12.14
N ASP A 211 21.84 6.01 10.99
CA ASP A 211 22.20 4.58 10.94
C ASP A 211 23.57 4.27 11.58
N VAL A 212 24.42 5.28 11.76
CA VAL A 212 25.76 5.12 12.35
C VAL A 212 25.72 5.31 13.87
N CYS A 213 25.28 6.48 14.35
CA CYS A 213 25.35 6.85 15.77
C CYS A 213 24.01 6.76 16.52
N GLY A 214 22.88 6.60 15.82
CA GLY A 214 21.55 6.47 16.41
C GLY A 214 20.90 7.77 16.89
N GLN A 215 21.51 8.93 16.65
CA GLN A 215 20.95 10.24 17.03
C GLN A 215 20.08 10.84 15.90
N LEU A 216 19.20 11.77 16.27
CA LEU A 216 18.36 12.52 15.32
C LEU A 216 19.05 13.83 14.90
N GLY A 217 18.59 14.42 13.79
CA GLY A 217 18.93 15.79 13.38
C GLY A 217 20.10 15.94 12.41
N HIS A 218 20.62 14.85 11.84
CA HIS A 218 21.65 14.88 10.80
C HIS A 218 21.52 13.68 9.84
N GLU A 219 22.08 13.83 8.64
CA GLU A 219 22.22 12.72 7.70
C GLU A 219 23.45 11.86 8.02
N MET A 220 23.44 10.60 7.57
CA MET A 220 24.55 9.65 7.78
C MET A 220 25.92 10.22 7.35
N LYS A 221 25.96 11.01 6.27
CA LYS A 221 27.18 11.63 5.74
C LYS A 221 27.73 12.76 6.63
N GLU A 222 26.90 13.32 7.49
CA GLU A 222 27.24 14.42 8.40
C GLU A 222 27.50 13.92 9.83
N CYS A 223 27.52 12.60 10.02
CA CYS A 223 27.68 11.99 11.34
C CYS A 223 29.07 12.28 11.93
N THR A 224 29.10 12.76 13.18
CA THR A 224 30.32 13.04 13.94
C THR A 224 30.56 12.04 15.09
N GLY A 225 29.78 10.96 15.15
CA GLY A 225 29.79 9.98 16.24
C GLY A 225 28.77 10.30 17.34
N THR A 226 28.97 9.74 18.52
CA THR A 226 28.13 10.00 19.71
C THR A 226 29.00 10.12 20.96
N THR A 227 28.38 10.37 22.12
CA THR A 227 29.07 10.38 23.42
C THR A 227 28.55 9.23 24.30
N PRO A 228 29.32 8.75 25.29
CA PRO A 228 28.88 7.67 26.19
C PRO A 228 27.58 8.00 26.95
N ASP A 229 27.37 9.27 27.28
CA ASP A 229 26.19 9.78 28.00
C ASP A 229 25.04 10.18 27.08
N ALA A 230 25.25 10.19 25.76
CA ALA A 230 24.17 10.45 24.83
C ALA A 230 23.16 9.30 24.95
N SER A 231 21.96 9.62 25.41
CA SER A 231 20.83 8.73 25.28
C SER A 231 20.72 8.34 23.82
N LEU A 232 21.08 7.09 23.49
CA LEU A 232 20.63 6.49 22.25
C LEU A 232 19.14 6.74 22.23
N VAL A 233 18.64 7.37 21.17
CA VAL A 233 17.22 7.33 20.89
C VAL A 233 16.94 5.88 20.54
N ARG A 234 16.84 5.03 21.57
CA ARG A 234 15.97 3.87 21.50
C ARG A 234 14.66 4.50 21.10
N SER A 235 14.08 4.03 20.01
CA SER A 235 12.67 4.25 19.73
C SER A 235 11.93 3.75 20.96
N ASP A 236 11.82 4.62 21.96
CA ASP A 236 11.07 4.34 23.16
C ASP A 236 9.67 4.09 22.60
N PRO A 237 9.08 2.91 22.82
CA PRO A 237 7.73 2.62 22.40
C PRO A 237 6.80 3.39 23.34
N ALA A 238 6.97 4.71 23.41
CA ALA A 238 6.07 5.64 24.05
C ALA A 238 4.72 5.39 23.39
N PHE A 239 3.94 4.58 24.11
CA PHE A 239 2.51 4.43 24.04
C PHE A 239 1.90 5.75 23.55
N GLY A 240 1.58 5.86 22.25
CA GLY A 240 0.99 7.12 21.78
C GLY A 240 0.95 7.40 20.29
N ASN A 241 1.90 6.94 19.47
CA ASN A 241 1.71 7.05 18.01
C ASN A 241 0.81 5.91 17.54
N GLN A 242 -0.48 6.03 17.84
CA GLN A 242 -1.49 5.29 17.09
C GLN A 242 -1.43 5.81 15.66
N ASP A 243 -0.97 4.98 14.72
CA ASP A 243 -1.02 5.34 13.30
C ASP A 243 -2.44 5.78 12.95
N SER A 244 -2.62 7.05 12.60
CA SER A 244 -3.95 7.58 12.28
C SER A 244 -4.39 6.95 10.98
N PHE A 245 -5.58 6.37 10.94
CA PHE A 245 -6.19 5.95 9.69
C PHE A 245 -6.98 7.11 9.09
N ILE A 246 -6.85 7.29 7.78
CA ILE A 246 -7.64 8.24 7.00
C ILE A 246 -8.56 7.48 6.04
N PHE A 247 -9.67 8.12 5.69
CA PHE A 247 -10.64 7.61 4.71
C PHE A 247 -10.60 8.48 3.45
N VAL A 248 -10.28 7.86 2.32
CA VAL A 248 -10.38 8.47 0.99
C VAL A 248 -11.72 8.05 0.40
N ARG A 249 -12.69 8.96 0.42
CA ARG A 249 -14.07 8.71 -0.06
C ARG A 249 -14.15 8.92 -1.57
N LEU A 250 -14.26 7.84 -2.34
CA LEU A 250 -14.34 7.94 -3.80
C LEU A 250 -15.66 8.56 -4.26
N THR A 251 -16.73 8.44 -3.49
CA THR A 251 -17.99 9.16 -3.74
C THR A 251 -17.76 10.68 -3.82
N VAL A 252 -16.97 11.24 -2.91
CA VAL A 252 -16.64 12.67 -2.90
C VAL A 252 -15.71 13.00 -4.07
N LEU A 253 -14.71 12.15 -4.34
CA LEU A 253 -13.83 12.34 -5.51
C LEU A 253 -14.62 12.36 -6.82
N ARG A 254 -15.65 11.52 -6.96
CA ARG A 254 -16.55 11.52 -8.11
C ARG A 254 -17.28 12.84 -8.28
N GLU A 255 -17.76 13.47 -7.21
CA GLU A 255 -18.37 14.82 -7.28
C GLU A 255 -17.37 15.90 -7.76
N TYR A 256 -16.11 15.81 -7.34
CA TYR A 256 -15.05 16.70 -7.85
C TYR A 256 -14.78 16.45 -9.33
N LEU A 257 -14.65 15.18 -9.73
CA LEU A 257 -14.41 14.79 -11.11
C LEU A 257 -15.60 15.11 -12.02
N GLU A 258 -16.84 15.03 -11.52
CA GLU A 258 -18.02 15.38 -12.29
C GLU A 258 -18.00 16.86 -12.68
N LYS A 259 -17.56 17.74 -11.78
CA LYS A 259 -17.35 19.17 -12.07
C LYS A 259 -16.15 19.38 -12.99
N GLU A 260 -15.04 18.69 -12.73
CA GLU A 260 -13.81 18.84 -13.51
C GLU A 260 -13.98 18.31 -14.94
N LEU A 261 -14.77 17.27 -15.18
CA LEU A 261 -14.92 16.63 -16.49
C LEU A 261 -16.10 17.15 -17.30
N GLN A 262 -16.83 18.18 -16.82
CA GLN A 262 -17.92 18.78 -17.59
C GLN A 262 -17.43 19.32 -18.94
N MET A 263 -18.21 19.00 -19.98
CA MET A 263 -17.99 19.44 -21.35
C MET A 263 -19.32 19.93 -21.93
N PRO A 264 -19.68 21.22 -21.75
CA PRO A 264 -20.93 21.75 -22.30
C PRO A 264 -20.90 21.79 -23.83
N ASN A 265 -22.07 21.68 -24.47
CA ASN A 265 -22.23 21.72 -25.93
C ASN A 265 -21.47 20.60 -26.68
N LEU A 266 -21.41 19.39 -26.10
CA LEU A 266 -20.91 18.23 -26.83
C LEU A 266 -21.83 17.89 -28.01
N PRO A 267 -21.29 17.36 -29.12
CA PRO A 267 -22.07 16.93 -30.27
C PRO A 267 -22.77 15.56 -30.06
N PHE A 268 -22.70 15.01 -28.85
CA PHE A 268 -23.31 13.75 -28.42
C PHE A 268 -23.65 13.84 -26.92
N ASP A 269 -24.44 12.90 -26.42
CA ASP A 269 -24.91 12.91 -25.03
C ASP A 269 -23.75 12.70 -24.05
N TYR A 270 -23.66 13.60 -23.06
CA TYR A 270 -22.65 13.49 -22.01
C TYR A 270 -23.02 12.37 -21.03
N ASP A 271 -22.03 11.52 -20.73
CA ASP A 271 -22.12 10.45 -19.75
C ASP A 271 -20.91 10.55 -18.82
N PHE A 272 -21.17 10.78 -17.53
CA PHE A 272 -20.11 10.93 -16.54
C PHE A 272 -19.35 9.62 -16.31
N GLU A 273 -20.01 8.45 -16.35
CA GLU A 273 -19.31 7.18 -16.14
C GLU A 273 -18.29 6.94 -17.26
N ARG A 274 -18.64 7.31 -18.49
CA ARG A 274 -17.73 7.21 -19.65
C ARG A 274 -16.57 8.21 -19.57
N ALA A 275 -16.84 9.44 -19.11
CA ALA A 275 -15.79 10.42 -18.87
C ALA A 275 -14.84 9.98 -17.75
N LEU A 276 -15.37 9.28 -16.73
CA LEU A 276 -14.58 8.74 -15.63
C LEU A 276 -13.67 7.61 -16.09
N ASP A 277 -14.14 6.71 -16.96
CA ASP A 277 -13.32 5.65 -17.56
C ASP A 277 -12.14 6.22 -18.35
N ASP A 278 -12.41 7.23 -19.17
CA ASP A 278 -11.37 7.94 -19.91
C ASP A 278 -10.35 8.63 -18.96
N TRP A 279 -10.82 9.18 -17.84
CA TRP A 279 -9.95 9.76 -16.83
C TRP A 279 -9.05 8.72 -16.16
N VAL A 280 -9.61 7.56 -15.77
CA VAL A 280 -8.85 6.44 -15.22
C VAL A 280 -7.79 5.98 -16.23
N PHE A 281 -8.17 5.80 -17.50
CA PHE A 281 -7.26 5.42 -18.57
C PHE A 281 -6.13 6.44 -18.75
N MET A 282 -6.43 7.74 -18.72
CA MET A 282 -5.41 8.78 -18.82
C MET A 282 -4.41 8.77 -17.67
N CYS A 283 -4.85 8.45 -16.44
CA CYS A 283 -3.95 8.34 -15.31
C CYS A 283 -2.87 7.27 -15.51
N PHE A 284 -3.12 6.23 -16.32
CA PHE A 284 -2.09 5.24 -16.67
C PHE A 284 -0.91 5.82 -17.45
N PHE A 285 -1.08 6.94 -18.18
CA PHE A 285 0.04 7.61 -18.88
C PHE A 285 1.01 8.32 -17.95
N VAL A 286 0.54 8.71 -16.76
CA VAL A 286 1.36 9.41 -15.76
C VAL A 286 2.29 8.44 -15.03
N GLY A 287 1.90 7.17 -14.96
CA GLY A 287 2.71 6.09 -14.42
C GLY A 287 1.83 4.97 -13.89
N ASN A 288 2.27 3.73 -14.10
CA ASN A 288 1.65 2.54 -13.51
C ASN A 288 2.73 1.46 -13.35
N ASP A 289 2.40 0.35 -12.70
CA ASP A 289 3.36 -0.71 -12.44
C ASP A 289 3.83 -1.48 -13.69
N PHE A 290 3.13 -1.35 -14.82
CA PHE A 290 3.35 -2.14 -16.02
C PHE A 290 4.12 -1.40 -17.11
N LEU A 291 4.05 -0.07 -17.11
CA LEU A 291 4.69 0.79 -18.11
C LEU A 291 5.60 1.84 -17.46
N PRO A 292 6.77 2.14 -18.06
CA PRO A 292 7.56 3.29 -17.62
C PRO A 292 6.75 4.58 -17.80
N HIS A 293 6.87 5.51 -16.85
CA HIS A 293 6.25 6.84 -16.99
C HIS A 293 6.80 7.55 -18.24
N LEU A 294 5.95 8.31 -18.92
CA LEU A 294 6.39 9.12 -20.04
C LEU A 294 7.27 10.26 -19.50
N PRO A 295 8.49 10.49 -20.05
CA PRO A 295 9.42 11.49 -19.53
C PRO A 295 8.86 12.92 -19.44
N SER A 296 7.82 13.22 -20.23
CA SER A 296 7.17 14.54 -20.27
C SER A 296 5.95 14.66 -19.36
N LEU A 297 5.62 13.65 -18.56
CA LEU A 297 4.43 13.59 -17.71
C LEU A 297 4.81 13.21 -16.27
N GLU A 298 5.05 14.22 -15.44
CA GLU A 298 5.25 14.03 -14.00
C GLU A 298 4.09 14.63 -13.19
N ILE A 299 3.59 13.90 -12.18
CA ILE A 299 2.50 14.38 -11.30
C ILE A 299 2.87 15.72 -10.65
N ARG A 300 4.14 15.86 -10.23
CA ARG A 300 4.65 17.06 -9.56
C ARG A 300 4.62 18.31 -10.45
N GLU A 301 4.55 18.12 -11.77
CA GLU A 301 4.47 19.19 -12.77
C GLU A 301 3.05 19.43 -13.30
N GLY A 302 2.03 18.84 -12.66
CA GLY A 302 0.63 19.00 -13.08
C GLY A 302 0.27 18.20 -14.33
N ALA A 303 0.89 17.03 -14.54
CA ALA A 303 0.61 16.19 -15.71
C ALA A 303 -0.86 15.78 -15.84
N VAL A 304 -1.55 15.51 -14.71
CA VAL A 304 -2.98 15.13 -14.72
C VAL A 304 -3.83 16.28 -15.27
N ASP A 305 -3.63 17.50 -14.79
CA ASP A 305 -4.38 18.68 -15.25
C ASP A 305 -4.13 18.95 -16.75
N ARG A 306 -2.88 18.74 -17.20
CA ARG A 306 -2.54 18.85 -18.63
C ARG A 306 -3.28 17.81 -19.47
N LEU A 307 -3.33 16.55 -19.02
CA LEU A 307 -4.05 15.48 -19.71
C LEU A 307 -5.54 15.75 -19.79
N VAL A 308 -6.19 16.16 -18.68
CA VAL A 308 -7.62 16.53 -18.66
C VAL A 308 -7.92 17.64 -19.67
N ASN A 309 -7.09 18.68 -19.73
CA ASN A 309 -7.26 19.77 -20.69
C ASN A 309 -7.12 19.32 -22.16
N LEU A 310 -6.20 18.40 -22.44
CA LEU A 310 -6.03 17.82 -23.78
C LEU A 310 -7.19 16.89 -24.15
N TYR A 311 -7.65 16.09 -23.19
CA TYR A 311 -8.78 15.19 -23.32
C TYR A 311 -10.05 15.92 -23.75
N LYS A 312 -10.44 16.98 -23.02
CA LYS A 312 -11.60 17.79 -23.37
C LYS A 312 -11.52 18.27 -24.82
N LYS A 313 -10.38 18.83 -25.22
CA LYS A 313 -10.14 19.28 -26.62
C LYS A 313 -10.21 18.14 -27.63
N CYS A 314 -9.77 16.95 -27.27
CA CYS A 314 -9.82 15.76 -28.11
C CYS A 314 -11.27 15.32 -28.34
N VAL A 315 -12.04 15.16 -27.26
CA VAL A 315 -13.44 14.71 -27.30
C VAL A 315 -14.32 15.59 -28.19
N TYR A 316 -14.17 16.92 -28.11
CA TYR A 316 -14.91 17.84 -29.00
C TYR A 316 -14.58 17.62 -30.49
N LYS A 317 -13.35 17.21 -30.81
CA LYS A 317 -12.90 16.97 -32.20
C LYS A 317 -13.28 15.58 -32.70
N THR A 318 -13.08 14.56 -31.87
CA THR A 318 -13.30 13.14 -32.23
C THR A 318 -14.76 12.73 -32.13
N LYS A 319 -15.58 13.50 -31.38
CA LYS A 319 -17.02 13.25 -31.19
C LYS A 319 -17.31 11.89 -30.53
N GLY A 320 -16.46 11.48 -29.60
CA GLY A 320 -16.63 10.25 -28.83
C GLY A 320 -15.61 10.12 -27.69
N TRP A 321 -15.88 9.16 -26.82
CA TRP A 321 -15.01 8.75 -25.70
C TRP A 321 -13.75 8.04 -26.20
N ILE A 322 -12.71 7.98 -25.35
CA ILE A 322 -11.45 7.30 -25.63
C ILE A 322 -11.61 5.78 -25.42
N THR A 323 -12.37 5.38 -24.41
CA THR A 323 -12.52 4.00 -23.96
C THR A 323 -13.96 3.50 -24.09
N ASP A 324 -14.15 2.18 -24.17
CA ASP A 324 -15.46 1.53 -24.18
C ASP A 324 -15.43 0.18 -23.44
N SER A 325 -15.87 0.18 -22.19
CA SER A 325 -15.99 -1.02 -21.34
C SER A 325 -14.68 -1.80 -21.12
N GLY A 326 -13.56 -1.07 -20.97
CA GLY A 326 -12.23 -1.61 -20.69
C GLY A 326 -11.22 -1.31 -21.77
#